data_AF-A0A2A5HIF2-F1
#
_entry.id   AF-A0A2A5HIF2-F1
#
_cell.length_a   1.000
_cell.length_b   1.000
_cell.length_c   1.000
_cell.angle_alpha   90.00
_cell.angle_beta   90.00
_cell.angle_gamma   90.00
#
_symmetry.space_group_name_H-M   'P 1'
#
loop_
_entity.id
_entity.type
_entity.pdbx_description
1 polymer ?
#
loop_
_entity_poly.entity_id
_entity_poly.type
_entity_poly.pdbx_seq_one_letter_code
_entity_poly.pdbx_strand_id
1 'polypeptide(L)'
;MSRAFAQGDPALIGELIWSEDFNTFQDSVWTHEVGDGCDKNICNWGNNERQYYAKENTSIEPTPNDPDPSNTSLVIEAREEFRGNREYTSA
;
A
#
# COMPACT_ATOMS: atom_id res chain seq x y z
N MET A 1 14.97 4.50 -55.53
CA MET A 1 14.11 3.94 -54.47
C MET A 1 14.86 4.02 -53.17
N SER A 2 14.49 4.92 -52.27
CA SER A 2 14.91 4.88 -50.88
C SER A 2 13.63 4.95 -50.05
N ARG A 3 13.35 3.87 -49.30
CA ARG A 3 12.23 3.83 -48.38
C ARG A 3 12.68 4.55 -47.10
N ALA A 4 12.06 5.69 -46.80
CA ALA A 4 12.13 6.28 -45.48
C ALA A 4 11.26 5.41 -44.55
N PHE A 5 11.86 4.93 -43.45
CA PHE A 5 11.11 4.29 -42.38
C PHE A 5 10.24 5.36 -41.70
N ALA A 6 8.97 5.04 -41.47
CA ALA A 6 8.05 5.91 -40.73
C ALA A 6 8.58 6.12 -39.31
N GLN A 7 8.79 7.38 -38.93
CA GLN A 7 8.99 7.79 -37.55
C GLN A 7 7.72 7.37 -36.78
N GLY A 8 7.82 6.38 -35.90
CA GLY A 8 6.69 5.99 -35.04
C GLY A 8 6.25 7.17 -34.19
N ASP A 9 4.95 7.31 -33.98
CA ASP A 9 4.38 8.36 -33.11
C ASP A 9 5.06 8.32 -31.74
N PRO A 10 5.52 9.46 -31.19
CA PRO A 10 6.00 9.49 -29.82
C PRO A 10 4.86 9.06 -28.91
N ALA A 11 5.11 8.07 -28.05
CA ALA A 11 4.14 7.66 -27.05
C ALA A 11 3.61 8.89 -26.30
N LEU A 12 2.29 9.04 -26.23
CA LEU A 12 1.64 10.03 -25.36
C LEU A 12 1.86 9.58 -23.92
N ILE A 13 2.94 10.05 -23.30
CA ILE A 13 3.17 9.90 -21.86
C ILE A 13 2.37 11.01 -21.17
N GLY A 14 1.40 10.62 -20.35
CA GLY A 14 0.59 11.55 -19.56
C GLY A 14 1.39 12.24 -18.45
N GLU A 15 0.88 13.38 -17.96
CA GLU A 15 1.46 14.10 -16.83
C GLU A 15 1.23 13.34 -15.51
N LEU A 16 2.23 13.33 -14.63
CA LEU A 16 2.09 12.81 -13.27
C LEU A 16 1.22 13.77 -12.46
N ILE A 17 0.00 13.35 -12.11
CA ILE A 17 -0.97 14.17 -11.37
C ILE A 17 -1.04 13.85 -9.86
N TRP A 18 -0.49 12.72 -9.43
CA TRP A 18 -0.41 12.33 -8.01
C TRP A 18 0.67 11.27 -7.82
N SER A 19 1.41 11.38 -6.72
CA SER A 19 2.34 10.35 -6.23
C SER A 19 2.32 10.32 -4.70
N GLU A 20 2.71 9.18 -4.15
CA GLU A 20 3.07 9.02 -2.75
C GLU A 20 4.45 8.35 -2.74
N ASP A 21 5.41 9.06 -2.17
CA ASP A 21 6.81 8.63 -2.16
C ASP A 21 7.19 7.96 -0.82
N PHE A 22 6.25 7.90 0.13
CA PHE A 22 6.40 7.23 1.43
C PHE A 22 7.62 7.68 2.22
N ASN A 23 7.96 8.97 2.14
CA ASN A 23 8.92 9.59 3.06
C ASN A 23 8.38 9.63 4.50
N THR A 24 7.06 9.69 4.65
CA THR A 24 6.31 9.74 5.92
C THR A 24 4.90 9.21 5.69
N PHE A 25 4.22 8.71 6.73
CA PHE A 25 2.79 8.41 6.64
C PHE A 25 1.97 9.69 6.83
N GLN A 26 1.24 10.13 5.80
CA GLN A 26 0.43 11.35 5.83
C GLN A 26 -1.03 11.03 6.17
N ASP A 27 -1.44 11.26 7.43
CA ASP A 27 -2.84 11.06 7.90
C ASP A 27 -3.87 11.95 7.17
N SER A 28 -3.43 12.95 6.39
CA SER A 28 -4.30 13.77 5.52
C SER A 28 -4.65 13.09 4.19
N VAL A 29 -3.89 12.06 3.80
CA VAL A 29 -4.05 11.29 2.56
C VAL A 29 -4.57 9.88 2.87
N TRP A 30 -4.04 9.27 3.93
CA TRP A 30 -4.31 7.89 4.30
C TRP A 30 -5.05 7.80 5.63
N THR A 31 -5.84 6.75 5.79
CA THR A 31 -6.55 6.45 7.04
C THR A 31 -6.45 4.96 7.30
N HIS A 32 -6.12 4.59 8.54
CA HIS A 32 -6.18 3.20 8.98
C HIS A 32 -7.61 2.80 9.30
N GLU A 33 -8.05 1.70 8.71
CA GLU A 33 -9.22 0.99 9.24
C GLU A 33 -8.80 0.19 10.48
N VAL A 34 -9.72 0.07 11.44
CA VAL A 34 -9.45 -0.64 12.69
C VAL A 34 -10.53 -1.67 12.94
N GLY A 35 -10.12 -2.91 13.15
CA GLY A 35 -11.01 -4.02 13.47
C GLY A 35 -11.23 -5.02 12.34
N ASP A 36 -12.28 -5.82 12.51
CA ASP A 36 -12.62 -6.96 11.66
C ASP A 36 -13.89 -6.72 10.82
N GLY A 37 -14.32 -5.46 10.71
CA GLY A 37 -15.48 -5.02 9.94
C GLY A 37 -16.83 -5.26 10.64
N CYS A 38 -16.85 -5.83 11.86
CA CYS A 38 -18.11 -6.09 12.56
C CYS A 38 -18.85 -4.82 13.01
N ASP A 39 -18.12 -3.76 13.38
CA ASP A 39 -18.69 -2.45 13.71
C ASP A 39 -19.40 -1.80 12.51
N LYS A 40 -19.01 -2.18 11.29
CA LYS A 40 -19.62 -1.78 10.01
C LYS A 40 -20.67 -2.77 9.51
N ASN A 41 -21.09 -3.74 10.32
CA ASN A 41 -22.03 -4.81 9.95
C ASN A 41 -21.55 -5.71 8.78
N ILE A 42 -20.24 -5.77 8.54
CA ILE A 42 -19.61 -6.63 7.52
C ILE A 42 -18.52 -7.47 8.17
N CYS A 43 -18.85 -8.17 9.25
CA CYS A 43 -17.92 -9.02 10.00
C CYS A 43 -17.03 -9.88 9.08
N ASN A 44 -15.75 -10.01 9.45
CA ASN A 44 -14.71 -10.62 8.62
C ASN A 44 -14.53 -9.92 7.27
N TRP A 45 -14.78 -8.60 7.24
CA TRP A 45 -14.79 -7.74 6.04
C TRP A 45 -15.62 -8.29 4.86
N GLY A 46 -16.63 -9.12 5.15
CA GLY A 46 -17.48 -9.76 4.14
C GLY A 46 -16.84 -10.93 3.38
N ASN A 47 -15.57 -11.26 3.64
CA ASN A 47 -14.80 -12.25 2.89
C ASN A 47 -14.18 -13.36 3.76
N ASN A 48 -14.68 -13.55 4.99
CA ASN A 48 -14.10 -14.49 5.97
C ASN A 48 -12.62 -14.22 6.28
N GLU A 49 -12.25 -12.94 6.28
CA GLU A 49 -10.91 -12.49 6.62
C GLU A 49 -10.58 -12.78 8.10
N ARG A 50 -9.34 -13.22 8.36
CA ARG A 50 -8.91 -13.73 9.67
C ARG A 50 -8.18 -12.70 10.53
N GLN A 51 -7.82 -11.57 9.95
CA GLN A 51 -7.05 -10.52 10.59
C GLN A 51 -7.94 -9.49 11.30
N TYR A 52 -7.37 -8.83 12.30
CA TYR A 52 -7.85 -7.58 12.88
C TYR A 52 -6.99 -6.44 12.32
N TYR A 53 -7.58 -5.48 11.59
CA TYR A 53 -6.81 -4.34 11.09
C TYR A 53 -6.44 -3.38 12.23
N ALA A 54 -5.22 -2.87 12.20
CA ALA A 54 -4.59 -2.14 13.28
C ALA A 54 -3.51 -1.18 12.74
N LYS A 55 -3.46 0.03 13.31
CA LYS A 55 -2.49 1.07 12.90
C LYS A 55 -1.04 0.63 13.11
N GLU A 56 -0.79 -0.16 14.14
CA GLU A 56 0.54 -0.62 14.57
C GLU A 56 1.18 -1.65 13.61
N ASN A 57 0.44 -2.05 12.57
CA ASN A 57 0.90 -2.92 11.48
C ASN A 57 1.39 -2.13 10.26
N THR A 58 1.49 -0.79 10.36
CA THR A 58 2.15 0.06 9.36
C THR A 58 3.41 0.71 9.89
N SER A 59 4.41 0.82 9.03
CA SER A 59 5.62 1.61 9.24
C SER A 59 6.14 2.16 7.92
N ILE A 60 6.99 3.18 8.00
CA ILE A 60 7.82 3.64 6.88
C ILE A 60 9.24 3.18 7.16
N GLU A 61 9.81 2.37 6.28
CA GLU A 61 11.12 1.73 6.48
C GLU A 61 11.99 1.83 5.22
N PRO A 62 13.32 1.69 5.34
CA PRO A 62 14.20 1.60 4.17
C PRO A 62 13.76 0.50 3.21
N THR A 63 13.74 0.81 1.92
CA THR A 63 13.30 -0.13 0.89
C THR A 63 14.27 -1.31 0.81
N PRO A 64 13.79 -2.56 1.00
CA PRO A 64 14.67 -3.73 0.97
C PRO A 64 15.39 -3.86 -0.36
N ASN A 65 16.71 -4.06 -0.30
CA ASN A 65 17.60 -4.22 -1.46
C ASN A 65 17.73 -2.98 -2.36
N ASP A 66 17.31 -1.80 -1.91
CA ASP A 66 17.64 -0.55 -2.61
C ASP A 66 19.08 -0.11 -2.27
N PRO A 67 19.93 0.16 -3.27
CA PRO A 67 21.29 0.65 -3.03
C PRO A 67 21.33 2.06 -2.41
N ASP A 68 20.26 2.84 -2.52
CA ASP A 68 20.13 4.15 -1.90
C ASP A 68 19.41 4.03 -0.54
N PRO A 69 20.10 4.23 0.60
CA PRO A 69 19.51 4.09 1.93
C PRO A 69 18.51 5.21 2.25
N SER A 70 18.38 6.24 1.41
CA SER A 70 17.37 7.29 1.58
C SER A 70 16.00 6.88 1.03
N ASN A 71 15.92 5.83 0.21
CA ASN A 71 14.66 5.34 -0.32
C ASN A 71 13.91 4.55 0.75
N THR A 72 12.69 4.99 1.06
CA THR A 72 11.80 4.33 2.01
C THR A 72 10.56 3.78 1.31
N SER A 73 9.91 2.84 1.98
CA SER A 73 8.68 2.19 1.55
C SER A 73 7.68 2.16 2.70
N LEU A 74 6.40 2.21 2.36
CA LEU A 74 5.36 1.74 3.28
C LEU A 74 5.51 0.24 3.49
N VAL A 75 5.61 -0.16 4.75
CA VAL A 75 5.55 -1.55 5.17
C VAL A 75 4.18 -1.80 5.78
N ILE A 76 3.49 -2.81 5.27
CA ILE A 76 2.28 -3.39 5.87
C ILE A 76 2.68 -4.77 6.34
N GLU A 77 2.63 -4.99 7.65
CA GLU A 77 3.06 -6.25 8.25
C GLU A 77 1.86 -7.03 8.77
N ALA A 78 1.61 -8.20 8.19
CA ALA A 78 0.70 -9.16 8.77
C ALA A 78 1.43 -9.96 9.86
N ARG A 79 0.91 -9.96 11.09
CA ARG A 79 1.52 -10.67 12.24
C ARG A 79 0.57 -11.74 12.75
N GLU A 80 1.11 -12.89 13.15
CA GLU A 80 0.37 -13.90 13.91
C GLU A 80 0.37 -13.50 15.39
N GLU A 81 -0.60 -12.68 15.76
CA GLU A 81 -0.80 -12.20 17.12
C GLU A 81 -2.30 -12.06 17.44
N PHE A 82 -2.67 -12.39 18.68
CA PHE A 82 -4.06 -12.36 19.09
C PHE A 82 -4.51 -10.93 19.42
N ARG A 83 -5.53 -10.43 18.73
CA ARG A 83 -6.14 -9.11 19.00
C ARG A 83 -7.66 -9.16 18.81
N GLY A 84 -8.40 -8.67 19.80
CA GLY A 84 -9.86 -8.77 19.82
C GLY A 84 -10.32 -10.23 19.84
N ASN A 85 -10.83 -10.70 18.71
CA ASN A 85 -11.30 -12.07 18.45
C ASN A 85 -10.54 -12.76 17.28
N ARG A 86 -9.39 -12.21 16.87
CA ARG A 86 -8.60 -12.64 15.71
C ARG A 86 -7.23 -13.15 16.13
N GLU A 87 -6.67 -14.05 15.33
CA GLU A 87 -5.34 -14.66 15.53
C GLU A 87 -4.25 -13.97 14.71
N TYR A 88 -4.63 -13.03 13.85
CA TYR A 88 -3.70 -12.24 13.05
C TYR A 88 -4.04 -10.75 13.14
N THR A 89 -3.05 -9.89 12.96
CA THR A 89 -3.21 -8.45 12.73
C THR A 89 -2.61 -8.05 11.39
N SER A 90 -3.09 -6.94 10.82
CA SER A 90 -2.60 -6.32 9.58
C SER A 90 -2.95 -4.84 9.61
N ALA A 91 -2.61 -4.09 8.58
CA ALA A 91 -3.13 -2.75 8.32
C ALA A 91 -4.00 -2.68 7.06
#